data_AF-A0A966J8R8-F1
#
_entry.id   AF-A0A966J8R8-F1
#
_cell.length_a   1.000
_cell.length_b   1.000
_cell.length_c   1.000
_cell.angle_alpha   90.00
_cell.angle_beta   90.00
_cell.angle_gamma   90.00
#
_symmetry.space_group_name_H-M   'P 1'
#
loop_
_entity.id
_entity.type
_entity.pdbx_description
1 polymer ?
#
loop_
_entity_poly.entity_id
_entity_poly.type
_entity_poly.pdbx_seq_one_letter_code
_entity_poly.pdbx_strand_id
1 'polypeptide(L)'
;MTRVLFAGGGTGGHLYPGLAIARALVRLDPSVQPHFIGAQRGIERDVLPGTEFPFTLLDLHPLYRQQPWNNWKTIAGGVRAWRAISRLAQSSTPAAIVGTGGYAAGVALAWGRAHGIPTMLHEPDSHPGLTTRTFAGGARALYLGFPEAAARLSAGAHTSVQVFGCPIEPPPVPRPSRDDARAKWGLSADAFVVLVF
;
A
#
# COMPACT_ATOMS: atom_id res chain seq x y z
N MET A 1 4.97 21.82 4.55
CA MET A 1 4.17 20.74 3.92
C MET A 1 5.09 19.57 3.64
N THR A 2 4.78 18.40 4.19
CA THR A 2 5.67 17.22 4.16
C THR A 2 5.07 16.17 3.24
N ARG A 3 5.65 15.97 2.05
CA ARG A 3 5.14 14.98 1.09
C ARG A 3 5.57 13.57 1.48
N VAL A 4 4.62 12.64 1.49
CA VAL A 4 4.87 11.20 1.71
C VAL A 4 4.27 10.42 0.56
N LEU A 5 5.07 9.59 -0.11
CA LEU A 5 4.55 8.74 -1.18
C LEU A 5 4.01 7.45 -0.59
N PHE A 6 2.82 7.06 -1.01
CA PHE A 6 2.22 5.77 -0.69
C PHE A 6 2.26 4.91 -1.94
N ALA A 7 2.96 3.79 -1.87
CA ALA A 7 3.08 2.87 -2.98
C ALA A 7 2.60 1.48 -2.56
N GLY A 8 1.52 1.05 -3.17
CA GLY A 8 0.89 -0.23 -2.90
C GLY A 8 -0.01 -0.56 -4.07
N GLY A 9 -0.01 -1.80 -4.52
CA GLY A 9 -0.98 -2.16 -5.54
C GLY A 9 -0.91 -3.54 -6.16
N GLY A 10 -1.93 -3.82 -6.97
CA GLY A 10 -2.26 -5.13 -7.51
C GLY A 10 -3.53 -5.71 -6.87
N THR A 11 -3.84 -5.37 -5.62
CA THR A 11 -5.00 -5.87 -4.87
C THR A 11 -5.47 -4.84 -3.83
N GLY A 12 -6.72 -5.01 -3.35
CA GLY A 12 -7.26 -4.19 -2.27
C GLY A 12 -6.48 -4.35 -0.95
N GLY A 13 -5.89 -5.53 -0.72
CA GLY A 13 -5.10 -5.84 0.47
C GLY A 13 -3.85 -4.98 0.65
N HIS A 14 -3.34 -4.34 -0.41
CA HIS A 14 -2.24 -3.39 -0.31
C HIS A 14 -2.72 -1.94 -0.37
N LEU A 15 -3.75 -1.65 -1.16
CA LEU A 15 -4.25 -0.29 -1.33
C LEU A 15 -4.97 0.24 -0.08
N TYR A 16 -5.90 -0.53 0.49
CA TYR A 16 -6.73 -0.07 1.60
C TYR A 16 -5.93 0.21 2.89
N PRO A 17 -4.93 -0.62 3.28
CA PRO A 17 -4.05 -0.26 4.40
C PRO A 17 -3.30 1.04 4.15
N GLY A 18 -2.86 1.29 2.91
CA GLY A 18 -2.21 2.54 2.53
C GLY A 18 -3.12 3.75 2.72
N LEU A 19 -4.38 3.66 2.31
CA LEU A 19 -5.39 4.70 2.51
C LEU A 19 -5.66 4.95 4.00
N ALA A 20 -5.81 3.88 4.79
CA ALA A 20 -6.03 3.99 6.24
C ALA A 20 -4.85 4.67 6.96
N ILE A 21 -3.61 4.31 6.60
CA ILE A 21 -2.40 4.95 7.12
C ILE A 21 -2.35 6.43 6.72
N ALA A 22 -2.59 6.74 5.44
CA ALA A 22 -2.55 8.11 4.93
C ALA A 22 -3.56 9.01 5.66
N ARG A 23 -4.80 8.55 5.85
CA ARG A 23 -5.83 9.27 6.61
C ARG A 23 -5.44 9.45 8.07
N ALA A 24 -4.91 8.42 8.71
CA ALA A 24 -4.45 8.50 10.09
C ALA A 24 -3.33 9.54 10.23
N LEU A 25 -2.37 9.58 9.31
CA LEU A 25 -1.29 10.56 9.31
C LEU A 25 -1.80 11.99 9.13
N VAL A 26 -2.71 12.23 8.18
CA VAL A 26 -3.30 13.57 7.98
C VAL A 26 -4.10 14.03 9.19
N ARG A 27 -4.79 13.11 9.89
CA ARG A 27 -5.48 13.43 11.15
C ARG A 27 -4.51 13.81 12.27
N LEU A 28 -3.33 13.18 12.33
CA LEU A 28 -2.31 13.47 13.34
C LEU A 28 -1.54 14.74 13.02
N ASP A 29 -1.23 14.97 11.74
CA ASP A 29 -0.52 16.15 11.25
C ASP A 29 -1.10 16.59 9.89
N PRO A 30 -1.93 17.65 9.87
CA PRO A 30 -2.51 18.18 8.63
C PRO A 30 -1.49 18.75 7.64
N SER A 31 -0.23 18.93 8.02
CA SER A 31 0.84 19.39 7.13
C SER A 31 1.40 18.28 6.22
N VAL A 32 1.08 17.02 6.52
CA VAL A 32 1.45 15.87 5.70
C VAL A 32 0.60 15.85 4.43
N GLN A 33 1.24 15.66 3.28
CA GLN A 33 0.59 15.54 1.98
C GLN A 33 0.86 14.15 1.40
N PRO A 34 -0.06 13.19 1.59
CA PRO A 34 0.02 11.89 0.95
C PRO A 34 -0.10 12.01 -0.57
N HIS A 35 0.69 11.24 -1.30
CA HIS A 35 0.55 11.07 -2.75
C HIS A 35 0.65 9.60 -3.11
N PHE A 36 -0.36 9.05 -3.77
CA PHE A 36 -0.41 7.63 -4.09
C PHE A 36 0.26 7.31 -5.43
N ILE A 37 1.05 6.25 -5.44
CA ILE A 37 1.61 5.64 -6.64
C ILE A 37 0.92 4.29 -6.82
N GLY A 38 0.06 4.21 -7.83
CA GLY A 38 -0.72 3.03 -8.17
C GLY A 38 -0.37 2.46 -9.55
N ALA A 39 -0.95 1.31 -9.87
CA ALA A 39 -0.85 0.72 -11.21
C ALA A 39 -2.13 0.97 -12.02
N GLN A 40 -1.99 1.17 -13.33
CA GLN A 40 -3.16 1.31 -14.22
C GLN A 40 -3.98 0.02 -14.38
N ARG A 41 -3.42 -1.13 -13.99
CA ARG A 41 -4.04 -2.46 -14.16
C ARG A 41 -4.61 -3.06 -12.88
N GLY A 42 -4.43 -2.43 -11.73
CA GLY A 42 -4.97 -2.93 -10.46
C GLY A 42 -6.19 -2.14 -10.02
N ILE A 43 -6.70 -2.51 -8.85
CA ILE A 43 -7.85 -1.86 -8.19
C ILE A 43 -7.58 -0.36 -7.94
N GLU A 44 -6.31 0.06 -7.95
CA GLU A 44 -5.90 1.45 -7.75
C GLU A 44 -6.51 2.39 -8.79
N ARG A 45 -6.66 1.93 -10.04
CA ARG A 45 -7.29 2.75 -11.10
C ARG A 45 -8.74 3.09 -10.77
N ASP A 46 -9.45 2.18 -10.13
CA ASP A 46 -10.88 2.30 -9.91
C ASP A 46 -11.17 2.95 -8.54
N VAL A 47 -10.32 2.71 -7.54
CA VAL A 47 -10.50 3.23 -6.17
C VAL A 47 -9.89 4.61 -5.98
N LEU A 48 -8.65 4.86 -6.42
CA LEU A 48 -7.95 6.13 -6.15
C LEU A 48 -8.68 7.39 -6.65
N PRO A 49 -9.35 7.40 -7.82
CA PRO A 49 -10.14 8.55 -8.26
C PRO A 49 -11.27 8.94 -7.31
N GLY A 50 -11.79 7.99 -6.51
CA GLY A 50 -12.83 8.22 -5.52
C GLY A 50 -12.29 8.63 -4.14
N THR A 51 -10.98 8.81 -3.99
CA THR A 51 -10.35 9.19 -2.73
C THR A 51 -9.96 10.66 -2.71
N GLU A 52 -9.67 11.16 -1.51
CA GLU A 52 -9.24 12.54 -1.25
C GLU A 52 -7.77 12.82 -1.61
N PHE A 53 -7.00 11.79 -1.99
CA PHE A 53 -5.56 11.91 -2.15
C PHE A 53 -5.13 12.06 -3.61
N PRO A 54 -4.14 12.93 -3.89
CA PRO A 54 -3.52 12.98 -5.21
C PRO A 54 -2.84 11.65 -5.52
N PHE A 55 -2.85 11.27 -6.79
CA PHE A 55 -2.28 10.01 -7.22
C PHE A 55 -1.64 10.07 -8.61
N THR A 56 -0.72 9.14 -8.86
CA THR A 56 -0.12 8.87 -10.15
C THR A 56 -0.29 7.39 -10.47
N LEU A 57 -1.01 7.09 -11.55
CA LEU A 57 -1.13 5.72 -12.07
C LEU A 57 -0.03 5.44 -13.08
N LEU A 58 0.73 4.38 -12.84
CA LEU A 58 1.84 3.97 -13.67
C LEU A 58 1.45 2.72 -14.48
N ASP A 59 1.88 2.66 -15.74
CA ASP A 59 1.76 1.46 -16.58
C ASP A 59 2.79 0.41 -16.14
N LEU A 60 2.56 -0.15 -14.96
CA LEU A 60 3.34 -1.22 -14.37
C LEU A 60 2.71 -2.56 -14.75
N HIS A 61 3.57 -3.54 -14.99
CA HIS A 61 3.18 -4.91 -15.28
C HIS A 61 3.67 -5.83 -14.16
N PRO A 62 2.94 -6.90 -13.83
CA PRO A 62 3.47 -7.96 -12.98
C PRO A 62 4.64 -8.69 -13.68
N LEU A 63 5.37 -9.51 -12.94
CA LEU A 63 6.34 -10.44 -13.51
C LEU A 63 5.60 -11.65 -14.09
N TYR A 64 5.77 -11.90 -15.38
CA TYR A 64 5.17 -13.03 -16.07
C TYR A 64 6.09 -14.26 -15.92
N ARG A 65 5.76 -15.14 -14.96
CA ARG A 65 6.56 -16.36 -14.69
C ARG A 65 6.49 -17.38 -15.84
N GLN A 66 5.32 -17.57 -16.44
CA GLN A 66 5.09 -18.54 -17.51
C GLN A 66 5.48 -18.02 -18.91
N GLN A 67 5.55 -16.70 -19.07
CA GLN A 67 5.86 -16.05 -20.35
C GLN A 67 6.98 -15.01 -20.14
N PRO A 68 8.20 -15.45 -19.83
CA PRO A 68 9.27 -14.56 -19.41
C PRO A 68 9.65 -13.52 -20.47
N TRP A 69 9.41 -13.80 -21.76
CA TRP A 69 9.59 -12.82 -22.83
C TRP A 69 8.70 -11.58 -22.62
N ASN A 70 7.53 -11.69 -22.02
CA ASN A 70 6.66 -10.54 -21.74
C ASN A 70 7.21 -9.60 -20.66
N ASN A 71 8.26 -9.99 -19.93
CA ASN A 71 8.87 -9.15 -18.90
C ASN A 71 9.57 -7.89 -19.48
N TRP A 72 9.80 -7.81 -20.80
CA TRP A 72 10.25 -6.55 -21.41
C TRP A 72 9.26 -5.41 -21.16
N LYS A 73 7.95 -5.72 -21.10
CA LYS A 73 6.89 -4.74 -20.77
C LYS A 73 7.00 -4.27 -19.33
N THR A 74 7.36 -5.17 -18.43
CA THR A 74 7.65 -4.86 -17.02
C THR A 74 8.84 -3.93 -16.89
N ILE A 75 9.92 -4.16 -17.65
CA ILE A 75 11.11 -3.31 -17.66
C ILE A 75 10.78 -1.93 -18.25
N ALA A 76 10.14 -1.88 -19.43
CA ALA A 76 9.76 -0.62 -20.07
C ALA A 76 8.77 0.19 -19.23
N GLY A 77 7.80 -0.49 -18.58
CA GLY A 77 6.91 0.09 -17.59
C GLY A 77 7.69 0.64 -16.38
N GLY A 78 8.64 -0.13 -15.86
CA GLY A 78 9.52 0.28 -14.76
C GLY A 78 10.35 1.53 -15.06
N VAL A 79 10.92 1.65 -16.25
CA VAL A 79 11.68 2.85 -16.68
C VAL A 79 10.75 4.07 -16.77
N ARG A 80 9.56 3.91 -17.35
CA ARG A 80 8.56 4.99 -17.43
C ARG A 80 8.09 5.40 -16.03
N ALA A 81 7.84 4.44 -15.16
CA ALA A 81 7.49 4.64 -13.77
C ALA A 81 8.58 5.41 -13.01
N TRP A 82 9.85 4.99 -13.14
CA TRP A 82 10.98 5.69 -12.55
C TRP A 82 11.04 7.15 -12.97
N ARG A 83 10.92 7.43 -14.28
CA ARG A 83 10.90 8.80 -14.80
C ARG A 83 9.72 9.61 -14.26
N ALA A 84 8.54 9.00 -14.15
CA ALA A 84 7.37 9.67 -13.59
C ALA A 84 7.56 10.02 -12.11
N ILE A 85 8.14 9.13 -11.31
CA ILE A 85 8.46 9.37 -9.89
C ILE A 85 9.53 10.45 -9.77
N SER A 86 10.59 10.41 -10.59
CA SER A 86 11.61 11.48 -10.62
C SER A 86 11.00 12.84 -10.97
N ARG A 87 10.07 12.93 -11.93
CA ARG A 87 9.38 14.19 -12.25
C ARG A 87 8.50 14.67 -11.10
N LEU A 88 7.78 13.75 -10.44
CA LEU A 88 6.98 14.09 -9.27
C LEU A 88 7.87 14.69 -8.16
N ALA A 89 9.04 14.07 -7.93
CA ALA A 89 9.99 14.51 -6.93
C ALA A 89 10.68 15.85 -7.25
N GLN A 90 10.83 16.24 -8.53
CA GLN A 90 11.41 17.53 -8.91
C GLN A 90 10.62 18.72 -8.33
N SER A 91 9.29 18.62 -8.31
CA SER A 91 8.42 19.68 -7.78
C SER A 91 8.44 19.76 -6.25
N SER A 92 8.60 18.61 -5.59
CA SER A 92 8.68 18.49 -4.14
C SER A 92 9.16 17.08 -3.82
N THR A 93 10.40 17.01 -3.33
CA THR A 93 11.05 15.77 -2.91
C THR A 93 10.27 15.17 -1.75
N PRO A 94 9.88 13.89 -1.83
CA PRO A 94 9.18 13.24 -0.72
C PRO A 94 10.11 13.07 0.48
N ALA A 95 9.58 13.28 1.67
CA ALA A 95 10.30 13.06 2.92
C ALA A 95 10.41 11.57 3.27
N ALA A 96 9.46 10.75 2.81
CA ALA A 96 9.44 9.31 3.02
C ALA A 96 8.58 8.60 1.95
N ILE A 97 8.78 7.29 1.84
CA ILE A 97 7.97 6.40 1.00
C ILE A 97 7.42 5.27 1.87
N VAL A 98 6.11 5.10 1.88
CA VAL A 98 5.41 4.00 2.54
C VAL A 98 5.03 2.95 1.49
N GLY A 99 5.62 1.76 1.59
CA GLY A 99 5.34 0.62 0.73
C GLY A 99 4.39 -0.37 1.42
N THR A 100 3.18 -0.58 0.93
CA THR A 100 2.21 -1.53 1.51
C THR A 100 2.20 -2.89 0.80
N GLY A 101 3.18 -3.15 -0.06
CA GLY A 101 3.33 -4.40 -0.81
C GLY A 101 2.88 -4.31 -2.28
N GLY A 102 2.94 -5.46 -2.96
CA GLY A 102 2.59 -5.57 -4.38
C GLY A 102 3.67 -5.05 -5.34
N TYR A 103 3.47 -5.29 -6.64
CA TYR A 103 4.49 -4.98 -7.66
C TYR A 103 4.63 -3.48 -7.91
N ALA A 104 3.55 -2.71 -7.71
CA ALA A 104 3.54 -1.27 -7.85
C ALA A 104 4.50 -0.57 -6.88
N ALA A 105 4.59 -1.09 -5.65
CA ALA A 105 5.49 -0.58 -4.62
C ALA A 105 6.97 -0.74 -4.99
N GLY A 106 7.34 -1.78 -5.73
CA GLY A 106 8.74 -2.13 -5.98
C GLY A 106 9.53 -1.02 -6.67
N VAL A 107 8.96 -0.35 -7.67
CA VAL A 107 9.66 0.73 -8.39
C VAL A 107 9.80 1.99 -7.53
N ALA A 108 8.77 2.34 -6.75
CA ALA A 108 8.83 3.47 -5.84
C ALA A 108 9.85 3.25 -4.70
N LEU A 109 9.89 2.04 -4.14
CA LEU A 109 10.85 1.68 -3.10
C LEU A 109 12.29 1.65 -3.63
N ALA A 110 12.50 1.12 -4.83
CA ALA A 110 13.80 1.16 -5.51
C ALA A 110 14.25 2.61 -5.77
N TRP A 111 13.33 3.45 -6.24
CA TRP A 111 13.59 4.86 -6.47
C TRP A 111 13.98 5.58 -5.17
N GLY A 112 13.24 5.34 -4.08
CA GLY A 112 13.56 5.91 -2.77
C GLY A 112 14.94 5.54 -2.28
N ARG A 113 15.29 4.25 -2.36
CA ARG A 113 16.61 3.74 -1.99
C ARG A 113 17.74 4.40 -2.79
N ALA A 114 17.55 4.56 -4.11
CA ALA A 114 18.57 5.17 -4.97
C ALA A 114 18.78 6.67 -4.72
N HIS A 115 17.79 7.36 -4.14
CA HIS A 115 17.84 8.80 -3.85
C HIS A 115 18.00 9.10 -2.35
N GLY A 116 18.29 8.09 -1.52
CA GLY A 116 18.46 8.27 -0.07
C GLY A 116 17.17 8.65 0.68
N ILE A 117 16.00 8.43 0.09
CA ILE A 117 14.72 8.70 0.74
C ILE A 117 14.36 7.52 1.64
N PRO A 118 14.06 7.74 2.93
CA PRO A 118 13.73 6.67 3.86
C PRO A 118 12.45 5.97 3.44
N THR A 119 12.47 4.64 3.52
CA THR A 119 11.30 3.80 3.22
C THR A 119 10.77 3.12 4.47
N MET A 120 9.46 3.02 4.57
CA MET A 120 8.74 2.25 5.57
C MET A 120 7.87 1.22 4.85
N LEU A 121 7.84 -0.02 5.34
CA LEU A 121 7.02 -1.06 4.73
C LEU A 121 5.90 -1.48 5.68
N HIS A 122 4.72 -1.73 5.13
CA HIS A 122 3.65 -2.46 5.79
C HIS A 122 3.45 -3.81 5.09
N GLU A 123 3.48 -4.89 5.85
CA GLU A 123 3.27 -6.25 5.36
C GLU A 123 2.02 -6.84 6.02
N PRO A 124 0.87 -6.87 5.30
CA PRO A 124 -0.38 -7.36 5.87
C PRO A 124 -0.40 -8.88 6.04
N ASP A 125 0.42 -9.64 5.31
CA ASP A 125 0.32 -11.10 5.24
C ASP A 125 1.31 -11.81 6.18
N SER A 126 0.92 -13.00 6.66
CA SER A 126 1.81 -13.88 7.43
C SER A 126 2.93 -14.50 6.58
N HIS A 127 2.74 -14.51 5.26
CA HIS A 127 3.74 -14.90 4.27
C HIS A 127 4.11 -13.70 3.38
N PRO A 128 5.23 -13.01 3.68
CA PRO A 128 5.54 -11.75 3.02
C PRO A 128 5.73 -11.86 1.52
N GLY A 129 5.21 -10.86 0.80
CA GLY A 129 5.34 -10.76 -0.64
C GLY A 129 6.79 -10.55 -1.10
N LEU A 130 7.07 -10.85 -2.38
CA LEU A 130 8.41 -10.71 -2.95
C LEU A 130 8.95 -9.28 -2.78
N THR A 131 8.12 -8.27 -3.05
CA THR A 131 8.49 -6.85 -2.89
C THR A 131 8.94 -6.55 -1.46
N THR A 132 8.13 -6.88 -0.45
CA THR A 132 8.47 -6.66 0.95
C THR A 132 9.78 -7.35 1.32
N ARG A 133 9.94 -8.62 0.94
CA ARG A 133 11.17 -9.40 1.18
C ARG A 133 12.40 -8.74 0.54
N THR A 134 12.28 -8.21 -0.67
CA THR A 134 13.38 -7.54 -1.40
C THR A 134 13.80 -6.23 -0.73
N PHE A 135 12.85 -5.45 -0.20
CA PHE A 135 13.14 -4.12 0.34
C PHE A 135 13.31 -4.08 1.87
N ALA A 136 12.97 -5.15 2.59
CA ALA A 136 13.02 -5.21 4.05
C ALA A 136 14.40 -4.85 4.63
N GLY A 137 15.49 -5.32 4.00
CA GLY A 137 16.85 -5.08 4.49
C GLY A 137 17.32 -3.63 4.43
N GLY A 138 16.66 -2.80 3.61
CA GLY A 138 16.97 -1.37 3.47
C GLY A 138 15.90 -0.45 4.03
N ALA A 139 14.82 -0.98 4.61
CA ALA A 139 13.75 -0.18 5.17
C ALA A 139 14.15 0.42 6.52
N ARG A 140 13.68 1.63 6.81
CA ARG A 140 13.83 2.26 8.13
C ARG A 140 12.91 1.61 9.15
N ALA A 141 11.70 1.23 8.73
CA ALA A 141 10.72 0.57 9.58
C ALA A 141 9.91 -0.48 8.81
N LEU A 142 9.57 -1.57 9.49
CA LEU A 142 8.66 -2.63 9.05
C LEU A 142 7.50 -2.72 10.02
N TYR A 143 6.29 -2.55 9.51
CA TYR A 143 5.04 -2.69 10.25
C TYR A 143 4.34 -3.96 9.78
N LEU A 144 4.21 -4.94 10.67
CA LEU A 144 3.72 -6.27 10.34
C LEU A 144 2.27 -6.43 10.78
N GLY A 145 1.48 -7.04 9.90
CA GLY A 145 0.14 -7.53 10.21
C GLY A 145 0.17 -8.75 11.12
N PHE A 146 1.11 -9.65 10.86
CA PHE A 146 1.28 -10.90 11.59
C PHE A 146 2.72 -11.04 12.09
N PRO A 147 2.96 -11.47 13.35
CA PRO A 147 4.32 -11.66 13.87
C PRO A 147 5.12 -12.71 13.09
N GLU A 148 4.47 -13.72 12.51
CA GLU A 148 5.06 -14.80 11.72
C GLU A 148 5.78 -14.31 10.46
N ALA A 149 5.42 -13.12 9.97
CA ALA A 149 6.09 -12.47 8.84
C ALA A 149 7.56 -12.18 9.13
N ALA A 150 7.89 -11.83 10.38
CA ALA A 150 9.25 -11.42 10.78
C ALA A 150 10.30 -12.50 10.48
N ALA A 151 9.97 -13.77 10.71
CA ALA A 151 10.87 -14.90 10.45
C ALA A 151 11.22 -15.09 8.96
N ARG A 152 10.49 -14.44 8.05
CA ARG A 152 10.66 -14.54 6.59
C ARG A 152 11.26 -13.28 5.96
N LEU A 153 11.53 -12.26 6.77
CA LEU A 153 12.08 -10.98 6.34
C LEU A 153 13.53 -10.85 6.83
N SER A 154 14.42 -10.45 5.94
CA SER A 154 15.79 -10.08 6.29
C SER A 154 15.80 -8.57 6.57
N ALA A 155 15.48 -8.19 7.81
CA ALA A 155 15.53 -6.80 8.25
C ALA A 155 16.98 -6.31 8.38
N GLY A 156 17.22 -5.03 8.09
CA GLY A 156 18.54 -4.41 8.28
C GLY A 156 18.85 -4.20 9.76
N ALA A 157 20.14 -4.06 10.09
CA ALA A 157 20.60 -3.89 11.48
C ALA A 157 19.99 -2.67 12.19
N HIS A 158 19.57 -1.66 11.45
CA HIS A 158 18.94 -0.44 11.97
C HIS A 158 17.44 -0.33 11.62
N THR A 159 16.85 -1.41 11.12
CA THR A 159 15.44 -1.46 10.77
C THR A 159 14.60 -1.71 12.02
N SER A 160 13.68 -0.79 12.34
CA SER A 160 12.67 -1.03 13.39
C SER A 160 11.62 -2.02 12.88
N VAL A 161 11.28 -3.04 13.65
CA VAL A 161 10.23 -4.02 13.31
C VAL A 161 9.16 -4.00 14.39
N GLN A 162 7.91 -3.73 14.00
CA GLN A 162 6.78 -3.59 14.91
C GLN A 162 5.57 -4.36 14.39
N VAL A 163 4.81 -4.96 15.29
CA VAL A 163 3.59 -5.72 14.95
C VAL A 163 2.38 -4.91 15.40
N PHE A 164 1.59 -4.42 14.44
CA PHE A 164 0.41 -3.57 14.70
C PHE A 164 -0.89 -4.13 14.12
N GLY A 165 -0.82 -5.22 13.37
CA GLY A 165 -1.98 -5.73 12.63
C GLY A 165 -2.17 -5.01 11.29
N CYS A 166 -3.32 -5.27 10.66
CA CYS A 166 -3.68 -4.66 9.39
C CYS A 166 -4.49 -3.38 9.64
N PRO A 167 -4.03 -2.20 9.19
CA PRO A 167 -4.79 -0.97 9.26
C PRO A 167 -6.14 -1.10 8.55
N ILE A 168 -7.19 -0.68 9.24
CA ILE A 168 -8.55 -0.59 8.70
C ILE A 168 -9.08 0.83 8.87
N GLU A 169 -10.04 1.23 8.04
CA GLU A 169 -10.85 2.38 8.39
C GLU A 169 -11.71 2.00 9.61
N PRO A 170 -11.68 2.76 10.71
CA PRO A 170 -12.48 2.45 11.88
C PRO A 170 -13.97 2.42 11.51
N PRO A 171 -14.75 1.45 12.02
CA PRO A 171 -16.20 1.48 11.85
C PRO A 171 -16.77 2.75 12.52
N PRO A 172 -17.91 3.26 12.04
CA PRO A 172 -18.54 4.44 12.63
C PRO A 172 -18.83 4.23 14.12
N VAL A 173 -18.75 5.34 14.87
CA VAL A 173 -19.06 5.41 16.31
C VAL A 173 -20.21 6.41 16.48
N PRO A 174 -21.39 5.99 16.98
CA PRO A 174 -21.72 4.64 17.46
C PRO A 174 -21.79 3.61 16.33
N ARG A 175 -21.55 2.33 16.67
CA ARG A 175 -21.70 1.24 15.71
C ARG A 175 -23.17 1.12 15.29
N PRO A 176 -23.47 0.73 14.04
CA PRO A 176 -24.85 0.49 13.60
C PRO A 176 -25.51 -0.59 14.46
N SER A 177 -26.80 -0.43 14.76
CA SER A 177 -27.58 -1.48 15.41
C SER A 177 -27.64 -2.73 14.52
N ARG A 178 -27.67 -3.91 15.15
CA ARG A 178 -27.93 -5.18 14.45
C ARG A 178 -29.26 -5.11 13.70
N ASP A 179 -30.28 -4.48 14.29
CA ASP A 179 -31.62 -4.41 13.71
C ASP A 179 -31.66 -3.48 12.50
N ASP A 180 -31.02 -2.31 12.59
CA ASP A 180 -30.88 -1.37 11.46
C ASP A 180 -30.10 -2.00 10.30
N ALA A 181 -29.02 -2.73 10.63
CA ALA A 181 -28.24 -3.45 9.62
C ALA A 181 -29.09 -4.55 8.97
N ARG A 182 -29.87 -5.32 9.72
CA ARG A 182 -30.75 -6.35 9.16
C ARG A 182 -31.82 -5.75 8.27
N ALA A 183 -32.50 -4.70 8.71
CA ALA A 183 -33.49 -3.99 7.93
C ALA A 183 -32.91 -3.44 6.62
N LYS A 184 -31.71 -2.83 6.67
CA LYS A 184 -31.01 -2.30 5.50
C LYS A 184 -30.72 -3.36 4.42
N TRP A 185 -30.42 -4.59 4.85
CA TRP A 185 -30.09 -5.70 3.93
C TRP A 185 -31.29 -6.63 3.67
N GLY A 186 -32.49 -6.30 4.17
CA GLY A 186 -33.70 -7.11 3.99
C GLY A 186 -33.68 -8.46 4.71
N LEU A 187 -32.92 -8.58 5.80
CA LEU A 187 -32.74 -9.81 6.56
C LEU A 187 -33.76 -9.87 7.71
N SER A 188 -34.42 -11.02 7.91
CA SER A 188 -35.32 -11.24 9.05
C SER A 188 -34.57 -11.11 10.38
N ALA A 189 -35.23 -10.69 11.46
CA ALA A 189 -34.60 -10.49 12.78
C ALA A 189 -34.04 -11.80 13.38
N ASP A 190 -34.73 -12.91 13.13
CA ASP A 190 -34.49 -14.26 13.66
C ASP A 190 -33.65 -15.15 12.72
N ALA A 191 -33.45 -14.74 11.46
CA ALA A 191 -32.68 -15.53 10.51
C ALA A 191 -31.22 -15.74 10.96
N PHE A 192 -30.73 -16.98 10.83
CA PHE A 192 -29.32 -17.27 10.86
C PHE A 192 -28.68 -16.76 9.54
N VAL A 193 -27.72 -15.85 9.65
CA VAL A 193 -27.12 -15.17 8.51
C VAL A 193 -25.65 -15.56 8.44
N VAL A 194 -25.23 -16.05 7.27
CA VAL A 194 -23.83 -16.34 6.95
C VAL A 194 -23.39 -15.37 5.86
N LEU A 195 -22.27 -14.68 6.09
CA LEU A 195 -21.60 -13.89 5.06
C LEU A 195 -20.61 -14.79 4.32
N VAL A 196 -20.76 -14.90 3.01
CA VAL A 196 -19.84 -15.62 2.12
C VAL A 196 -19.25 -14.58 1.16
N PHE A 197 -17.92 -14.42 1.17
CA PHE A 197 -17.16 -13.48 0.35
C PHE A 197 -15.99 -14.18 -0.34
#